data_AF-A0A8T6UNV8-F1
#
_entry.id   AF-A0A8T6UNV8-F1
#
_cell.length_a   1.000
_cell.length_b   1.000
_cell.length_c   1.000
_cell.angle_alpha   90.00
_cell.angle_beta   90.00
_cell.angle_gamma   90.00
#
_symmetry.space_group_name_H-M   'P 1'
#
loop_
_entity.id
_entity.type
_entity.pdbx_description
1 polymer ?
#
loop_
_entity_poly.entity_id
_entity_poly.type
_entity_poly.pdbx_seq_one_letter_code
_entity_poly.pdbx_strand_id
1 'polypeptide(L)' 'MKLVNEQLIRSAQSWINRVERKHQPKVDYHSELRDWVQHVILEAEKNNDFKKKDQFLTLLKDLDAT' A
#
# COMPACT_ATOMS: atom_id res chain seq x y z
N MET A 1 -19.10 -38.94 14.86
CA MET A 1 -18.76 -38.46 13.50
C MET A 1 -19.37 -37.10 13.15
N LYS A 2 -20.63 -36.78 13.52
CA LYS A 2 -21.24 -35.46 13.20
C LYS A 2 -20.61 -34.27 13.94
N LEU A 3 -20.35 -34.41 15.25
CA LEU A 3 -19.79 -33.35 16.11
C LEU A 3 -18.38 -32.89 15.66
N VAL A 4 -17.54 -33.85 15.23
CA VAL A 4 -16.18 -33.57 14.74
C VAL A 4 -16.22 -32.77 13.44
N ASN A 5 -17.19 -33.06 12.56
CA ASN A 5 -17.38 -32.33 11.31
C ASN A 5 -17.83 -30.88 11.55
N GLU A 6 -18.75 -30.65 12.49
CA GLU A 6 -19.20 -29.29 12.83
C GLU A 6 -18.08 -28.44 13.43
N GLN A 7 -17.22 -29.05 14.26
CA GLN A 7 -16.07 -28.35 14.83
C GLN A 7 -15.01 -28.02 13.78
N LEU A 8 -14.81 -28.91 12.80
CA LEU A 8 -13.93 -28.68 11.65
C LEU A 8 -14.45 -27.54 10.76
N ILE A 9 -15.75 -27.51 10.49
CA ILE A 9 -16.42 -26.46 9.71
C ILE A 9 -16.30 -25.10 10.43
N ARG A 10 -16.59 -25.05 11.74
CA ARG A 10 -16.44 -23.81 12.54
C ARG A 10 -14.99 -23.33 12.58
N SER A 11 -14.05 -24.24 12.69
CA SER A 11 -12.62 -23.90 12.71
C SER A 11 -12.16 -23.35 11.36
N ALA A 12 -12.60 -23.97 10.25
CA ALA A 12 -12.33 -23.49 8.91
C ALA A 12 -12.93 -22.10 8.67
N GLN A 13 -14.19 -21.88 9.06
CA GLN A 13 -14.85 -20.57 8.95
C GLN A 13 -14.17 -19.51 9.81
N SER A 14 -13.73 -19.85 11.04
CA SER A 14 -12.97 -18.94 11.88
C SER A 14 -11.62 -18.57 11.26
N TRP A 15 -10.95 -19.50 10.58
CA TRP A 15 -9.71 -19.24 9.87
C TRP A 15 -9.92 -18.38 8.63
N ILE A 16 -10.94 -18.67 7.83
CA ILE A 16 -11.33 -17.86 6.66
C ILE A 16 -11.63 -16.42 7.09
N ASN A 17 -12.44 -16.23 8.13
CA ASN A 17 -12.77 -14.90 8.67
C ASN A 17 -11.53 -14.16 9.19
N ARG A 18 -10.54 -14.87 9.75
CA ARG A 18 -9.27 -14.26 10.19
C ARG A 18 -8.41 -13.84 9.01
N VAL A 19 -8.38 -14.63 7.93
CA VAL A 19 -7.64 -14.32 6.70
C VAL A 19 -8.32 -13.21 5.90
N GLU A 20 -9.65 -13.15 5.90
CA GLU A 20 -10.44 -12.08 5.29
C GLU A 20 -10.30 -10.76 6.05
N ARG A 21 -10.30 -10.76 7.39
CA ARG A 21 -9.95 -9.57 8.19
C ARG A 21 -8.49 -9.14 8.05
N LYS A 22 -7.64 -10.07 7.63
CA LYS A 22 -6.23 -9.83 7.30
C LYS A 22 -6.04 -9.57 5.81
N HIS A 23 -7.12 -9.45 5.01
CA HIS A 23 -7.00 -8.90 3.66
C HIS A 23 -6.26 -7.59 3.79
N GLN A 24 -5.29 -7.47 2.88
CA GLN A 24 -4.16 -6.56 2.90
C GLN A 24 -4.56 -5.20 3.47
N PRO A 25 -3.67 -4.50 4.21
CA PRO A 25 -3.83 -3.06 4.29
C PRO A 25 -4.04 -2.64 2.84
N LYS A 26 -5.17 -1.99 2.55
CA LYS A 26 -5.33 -1.25 1.31
C LYS A 26 -4.18 -0.28 1.37
N VAL A 27 -3.02 -0.70 0.87
CA VAL A 27 -1.92 0.19 0.70
C VAL A 27 -2.46 1.07 -0.38
N ASP A 28 -2.86 2.25 0.07
CA ASP A 28 -3.41 3.24 -0.81
C ASP A 28 -2.32 3.44 -1.86
N TYR A 29 -2.60 3.00 -3.08
CA TYR A 29 -1.64 2.99 -4.18
C TYR A 29 -1.05 4.40 -4.39
N HIS A 30 -1.85 5.41 -4.07
CA HIS A 30 -1.42 6.81 -4.06
C HIS A 30 -0.39 7.11 -2.95
N SER A 31 -0.48 6.48 -1.79
CA SER A 31 0.47 6.65 -0.68
C SER A 31 1.86 6.08 -1.01
N GLU A 32 1.95 4.86 -1.56
CA GLU A 32 3.23 4.28 -1.99
C GLU A 32 3.89 5.09 -3.12
N LEU A 33 3.08 5.54 -4.08
CA LEU A 33 3.56 6.38 -5.18
C LEU A 33 4.07 7.73 -4.66
N ARG A 34 3.37 8.36 -3.72
CA ARG A 34 3.77 9.63 -3.11
C ARG A 34 5.11 9.49 -2.37
N ASP A 35 5.26 8.45 -1.56
CA ASP A 35 6.51 8.19 -0.82
C ASP A 35 7.69 7.99 -1.78
N TRP A 36 7.48 7.24 -2.86
CA TRP A 36 8.49 7.05 -3.89
C TRP A 36 8.86 8.37 -4.60
N VAL A 37 7.89 9.20 -4.97
CA VAL A 37 8.14 10.51 -5.59
C VAL A 37 8.96 11.42 -4.67
N GLN A 38 8.66 11.44 -3.37
CA GLN A 38 9.44 12.20 -2.39
C GLN A 38 10.89 11.74 -2.31
N HIS A 39 11.15 10.43 -2.35
CA HIS A 39 12.52 9.90 -2.40
C HIS A 39 13.28 10.33 -3.66
N VAL A 40 12.62 10.31 -4.83
CA VAL A 40 13.25 10.75 -6.08
C VAL A 40 13.59 12.24 -6.06
N ILE A 41 12.74 13.08 -5.44
CA ILE A 41 13.02 14.51 -5.26
C ILE A 41 14.28 14.72 -4.41
N LEU A 42 14.39 14.00 -3.28
CA LEU A 42 15.57 14.09 -2.39
C LEU A 42 16.85 13.62 -3.10
N GLU A 43 16.76 12.58 -3.91
CA GLU A 43 17.90 12.08 -4.68
C GLU A 43 18.31 13.04 -5.81
N ALA A 44 17.34 13.65 -6.49
CA ALA A 44 17.60 14.68 -7.48
C ALA A 44 18.28 15.90 -6.86
N GLU A 45 17.85 16.32 -5.67
CA GLU A 45 18.48 17.40 -4.90
C GLU A 45 19.92 17.07 -4.49
N LYS A 46 20.17 15.86 -3.99
CA LYS A 46 21.54 15.40 -3.66
C LYS A 46 22.46 15.39 -4.89
N ASN A 47 21.91 15.07 -6.06
CA ASN A 47 22.66 15.00 -7.31
C ASN A 47 22.71 16.33 -8.08
N ASN A 48 22.19 17.43 -7.52
CA ASN A 48 22.03 18.73 -8.19
C ASN A 48 21.27 18.66 -9.53
N ASP A 49 20.42 17.66 -9.73
CA ASP A 49 19.56 17.51 -10.91
C ASP A 49 18.24 18.28 -10.70
N PHE A 50 18.34 19.61 -10.80
CA PHE A 50 17.19 20.51 -10.57
C PHE A 50 16.08 20.34 -11.61
N LYS A 51 16.43 19.94 -12.84
CA LYS A 51 15.42 19.66 -13.88
C LYS A 51 14.55 18.48 -13.47
N LYS A 52 15.16 17.39 -13.01
CA LYS A 52 14.45 16.23 -12.50
C LYS A 52 13.64 16.60 -11.26
N LYS A 53 14.22 17.35 -10.31
CA LYS A 53 13.51 17.83 -9.12
C LYS A 53 12.21 18.57 -9.46
N ASP A 54 12.25 19.52 -10.39
CA ASP A 54 11.07 20.32 -10.78
C ASP A 54 9.97 19.46 -11.44
N GLN A 55 10.37 18.47 -12.25
CA GLN A 55 9.43 17.52 -12.86
C GLN A 55 8.69 16.71 -11.79
N PHE A 56 9.41 16.17 -10.80
CA PHE A 56 8.80 15.37 -9.74
C PHE A 56 8.05 16.23 -8.72
N LEU A 57 8.41 17.50 -8.51
CA LEU A 57 7.61 18.44 -7.72
C LEU A 57 6.26 18.73 -8.37
N THR A 58 6.21 18.80 -9.70
CA THR A 58 4.95 18.97 -10.43
C THR A 58 4.08 17.73 -10.27
N LEU A 59 4.67 16.53 -10.45
CA LEU A 59 3.98 15.26 -10.26
C LEU A 59 3.45 15.09 -8.82
N LEU A 60 4.21 15.53 -7.81
CA LEU A 60 3.77 15.48 -6.42
C LEU A 60 2.53 16.34 -6.17
N LYS A 61 2.46 17.53 -6.77
CA LYS A 61 1.27 18.40 -6.67
C LYS A 61 0.03 17.77 -7.30
N ASP A 62 0.19 17.09 -8.43
CA ASP A 62 -0.92 16.41 -9.11
C ASP A 62 -1.44 15.23 -8.27
N LEU A 63 -0.53 14.49 -7.63
CA LEU A 63 -0.88 13.40 -6.71
C LEU A 63 -1.59 13.89 -5.44
N ASP A 64 -1.25 15.09 -4.96
CA ASP A 64 -1.86 15.71 -3.78
C ASP A 64 -3.25 16.33 -4.07
N ALA A 65 -3.55 16.59 -5.35
CA ALA A 65 -4.82 17.16 -5.81
C ALA A 65 -5.91 16.12 -6.11
N THR A 66 -5.56 14.83 -6.03
CA THR A 66 -6.47 13.68 -6.26
C THR A 66 -7.04 13.18 -4.95
#